data_AF-A0A4U5VMJ3-F1
#
_entry.id   AF-A0A4U5VMJ3-F1
#
_cell.length_a   1.000
_cell.length_b   1.000
_cell.length_c   1.000
_cell.angle_alpha   90.00
_cell.angle_beta   90.00
_cell.angle_gamma   90.00
#
_symmetry.space_group_name_H-M   'P 1'
#
loop_
_entity.id
_entity.type
_entity.pdbx_description
1 polymer ?
#
loop_
_entity_poly.entity_id
_entity_poly.type
_entity_poly.pdbx_seq_one_letter_code
_entity_poly.pdbx_strand_id
1 'polypeptide(L)'
;MLGSGGGRSEGLCSSLPAGREFATSFLQNLGSDDSATHFIIAVTALPTSQGSTKVKVTAVGQIYEKEMNPGKSVSFKLPDSEGSKKSRQIVLIEASQDVTVMSLNFRKYTADTSVVYPVKDWGIYVQASQNTRITINTNGEVQSYPMFAGQSLELYSQWPHAMYLTFDKGIQVLFEFNRGSNDALDFYDPFLMTILPTNHFGTSYSLEGQDDFYNNIIVVTRTNDLDGITIDPKPQFTNFKWQKVDGSDFSWAEM
;
A
#
# COMPACT_ATOMS: atom_id res chain seq x y z
N MET A 1 39.41 4.84 38.05
CA MET A 1 39.61 4.19 36.75
C MET A 1 38.42 3.28 36.49
N LEU A 2 37.77 3.46 35.34
CA LEU A 2 36.86 2.55 34.61
C LEU A 2 35.60 2.09 35.38
N GLY A 3 34.36 2.48 35.07
CA GLY A 3 33.79 2.95 33.82
C GLY A 3 33.25 1.78 32.99
N SER A 4 31.95 1.51 33.05
CA SER A 4 31.14 1.08 31.90
C SER A 4 29.65 1.05 32.27
N GLY A 5 28.96 2.14 31.91
CA GLY A 5 27.51 2.14 31.75
C GLY A 5 27.17 1.48 30.41
N GLY A 6 26.47 0.36 30.45
CA GLY A 6 25.89 -0.28 29.27
C GLY A 6 24.47 0.22 29.06
N GLY A 7 24.32 1.43 28.50
CA GLY A 7 23.05 1.88 27.96
C GLY A 7 22.77 1.12 26.66
N ARG A 8 21.86 0.15 26.70
CA ARG A 8 21.27 -0.42 25.49
C ARG A 8 20.40 0.66 24.84
N SER A 9 20.90 1.24 23.74
CA SER A 9 20.06 2.01 22.82
C SER A 9 19.22 1.05 22.00
N GLU A 10 17.96 0.85 22.40
CA GLU A 10 16.97 0.25 21.50
C GLU A 10 16.58 1.29 20.46
N GLY A 11 17.30 1.28 19.33
CA GLY A 11 16.93 2.04 18.16
C GLY A 11 15.74 1.38 17.48
N LEU A 12 14.55 1.93 17.67
CA LEU A 12 13.38 1.60 16.85
C LEU A 12 13.69 2.06 15.42
N CYS A 13 14.11 1.13 14.57
CA CYS A 13 14.18 1.33 13.14
C CYS A 13 12.75 1.41 12.61
N SER A 14 12.22 2.61 12.36
CA SER A 14 10.94 2.73 11.65
C SER A 14 11.16 2.34 10.19
N SER A 15 10.71 1.15 9.80
CA SER A 15 10.75 0.64 8.43
C SER A 15 9.77 1.34 7.48
N LEU A 16 9.09 2.38 7.93
CA LEU A 16 8.07 3.11 7.18
C LEU A 16 8.67 4.30 6.42
N PRO A 17 8.15 4.63 5.22
CA PRO A 17 8.66 5.74 4.42
C PRO A 17 8.36 7.08 5.09
N ALA A 18 9.40 7.88 5.29
CA ALA A 18 9.29 9.18 5.94
C ALA A 18 9.09 10.33 4.95
N GLY A 19 8.25 11.29 5.30
CA GLY A 19 8.00 12.50 4.51
C GLY A 19 7.15 13.52 5.26
N ARG A 20 6.75 14.60 4.57
CA ARG A 20 6.02 15.73 5.19
C ARG A 20 4.62 15.90 4.66
N GLU A 21 4.38 15.44 3.45
CA GLU A 21 3.09 15.52 2.82
C GLU A 21 2.71 14.10 2.43
N PHE A 22 1.48 13.71 2.71
CA PHE A 22 0.92 12.40 2.38
C PHE A 22 -0.52 12.61 1.95
N ALA A 23 -1.06 11.64 1.23
CA ALA A 23 -2.46 11.53 0.97
C ALA A 23 -2.79 10.11 0.62
N THR A 24 -4.04 9.80 0.87
CA THR A 24 -4.58 8.48 0.64
C THR A 24 -6.05 8.63 0.27
N SER A 25 -6.57 7.64 -0.44
CA SER A 25 -7.99 7.57 -0.73
C SER A 25 -8.76 7.47 0.57
N PHE A 26 -9.84 8.25 0.68
CA PHE A 26 -10.77 8.13 1.79
C PHE A 26 -11.72 6.97 1.51
N LEU A 27 -11.45 5.82 2.14
CA LEU A 27 -12.24 4.61 1.95
C LEU A 27 -13.65 4.79 2.53
N GLN A 28 -14.65 4.42 1.73
CA GLN A 28 -16.06 4.41 2.14
C GLN A 28 -16.43 3.01 2.61
N ASN A 29 -17.00 2.92 3.81
CA ASN A 29 -17.51 1.66 4.36
C ASN A 29 -19.02 1.59 4.11
N LEU A 30 -19.63 0.40 4.05
CA LEU A 30 -21.03 0.23 3.67
C LEU A 30 -21.87 -0.27 4.85
N GLY A 31 -22.89 0.48 5.27
CA GLY A 31 -23.90 0.03 6.23
C GLY A 31 -23.92 0.81 7.54
N SER A 32 -25.13 1.08 8.03
CA SER A 32 -25.45 1.99 9.14
C SER A 32 -25.45 1.35 10.53
N ASP A 33 -25.00 0.11 10.66
CA ASP A 33 -25.15 -0.68 11.89
C ASP A 33 -23.79 -1.14 12.41
N ASP A 34 -22.97 -0.19 12.87
CA ASP A 34 -22.29 -0.29 14.17
C ASP A 34 -21.55 1.02 14.45
N SER A 35 -21.63 1.49 15.68
CA SER A 35 -20.84 2.60 16.25
C SER A 35 -19.31 2.37 16.27
N ALA A 36 -18.83 1.32 15.58
CA ALA A 36 -17.46 0.82 15.57
C ALA A 36 -16.77 0.90 14.20
N THR A 37 -17.37 1.55 13.19
CA THR A 37 -16.71 1.73 11.88
C THR A 37 -15.88 3.00 11.89
N HIS A 38 -14.55 2.94 11.79
CA HIS A 38 -13.68 4.12 11.86
C HIS A 38 -12.56 4.07 10.81
N PHE A 39 -12.45 5.15 10.04
CA PHE A 39 -11.24 5.40 9.25
C PHE A 39 -10.30 6.32 10.05
N ILE A 40 -9.11 5.81 10.36
CA ILE A 40 -8.13 6.46 11.23
C ILE A 40 -6.83 6.68 10.45
N ILE A 41 -6.29 7.89 10.55
CA ILE A 41 -4.92 8.17 10.14
C ILE A 41 -4.04 8.21 11.38
N ALA A 42 -3.08 7.30 11.46
CA ALA A 42 -2.04 7.31 12.49
C ALA A 42 -0.78 7.97 11.92
N VAL A 43 -0.30 9.01 12.59
CA VAL A 43 0.91 9.75 12.20
C VAL A 43 1.93 9.65 13.32
N THR A 44 3.16 9.30 12.99
CA THR A 44 4.25 9.12 13.95
C THR A 44 5.41 10.07 13.64
N ALA A 45 5.84 10.86 14.63
CA ALA A 45 7.03 11.69 14.51
C ALA A 45 8.27 10.82 14.61
N LEU A 46 9.25 11.06 13.74
CA LEU A 46 10.51 10.36 13.83
C LEU A 46 11.21 10.66 15.18
N PRO A 47 11.92 9.69 15.77
CA PRO A 47 12.73 9.94 16.96
C PRO A 47 13.80 11.03 16.76
N THR A 48 14.20 11.26 15.50
CA THR A 48 15.20 12.25 15.08
C THR A 48 14.64 13.65 14.83
N SER A 49 13.32 13.86 14.95
CA SER A 49 12.69 15.17 14.72
C SER A 49 13.19 16.23 15.71
N GLN A 50 13.42 17.44 15.21
CA GLN A 50 13.90 18.57 15.99
C GLN A 50 12.72 19.25 16.68
N GLY A 51 12.45 18.84 17.91
CA GLY A 51 11.33 19.37 18.69
C GLY A 51 9.96 18.87 18.21
N SER A 52 8.93 19.64 18.51
CA SER A 52 7.55 19.22 18.30
C SER A 52 7.14 19.25 16.82
N THR A 53 6.37 18.25 16.39
CA THR A 53 5.89 18.12 15.01
C THR A 53 4.41 18.42 14.95
N LYS A 54 4.03 19.40 14.13
CA LYS A 54 2.63 19.77 13.86
C LYS A 54 2.14 19.02 12.65
N VAL A 55 0.92 18.48 12.74
CA VAL A 55 0.29 17.72 11.67
C VAL A 55 -1.12 18.25 11.44
N LYS A 56 -1.44 18.49 10.18
CA LYS A 56 -2.73 18.90 9.67
C LYS A 56 -3.26 17.79 8.76
N VAL A 57 -4.47 17.32 9.02
CA VAL A 57 -5.17 16.34 8.20
C VAL A 57 -6.43 16.98 7.64
N THR A 58 -6.57 17.00 6.32
CA THR A 58 -7.75 17.52 5.61
C THR A 58 -8.49 16.36 4.97
N ALA A 59 -9.76 16.16 5.33
CA ALA A 59 -10.60 15.10 4.77
C ALA A 59 -12.06 15.55 4.71
N VAL A 60 -12.73 15.29 3.58
CA VAL A 60 -14.17 15.55 3.40
C VAL A 60 -14.55 17.01 3.75
N GLY A 61 -13.68 17.97 3.42
CA GLY A 61 -13.88 19.40 3.74
C GLY A 61 -13.68 19.77 5.21
N GLN A 62 -13.27 18.83 6.07
CA GLN A 62 -12.90 19.08 7.46
C GLN A 62 -11.38 19.12 7.62
N ILE A 63 -10.90 19.92 8.58
CA ILE A 63 -9.48 20.05 8.92
C ILE A 63 -9.30 19.65 10.38
N TYR A 64 -8.31 18.78 10.63
CA TYR A 64 -7.90 18.33 11.95
C TYR A 64 -6.43 18.68 12.17
N GLU A 65 -6.09 19.25 13.32
CA GLU A 65 -4.71 19.59 13.66
C GLU A 65 -4.32 18.98 15.01
N LYS A 66 -3.14 18.36 15.06
CA LYS A 66 -2.53 17.87 16.29
C LYS A 66 -1.03 18.12 16.26
N GLU A 67 -0.45 18.07 17.44
CA GLU A 67 0.97 18.25 17.66
C GLU A 67 1.52 17.09 18.49
N MET A 68 2.74 16.65 18.19
CA MET A 68 3.35 15.50 18.87
C MET A 68 4.87 15.66 19.03
N ASN A 69 5.36 15.13 20.15
CA ASN A 69 6.80 15.07 20.44
C ASN A 69 7.51 14.00 19.60
N PRO A 70 8.85 14.10 19.42
CA PRO A 70 9.64 13.10 18.70
C PRO A 70 9.41 11.67 19.22
N GLY A 71 9.28 10.71 18.30
CA GLY A 71 9.03 9.31 18.62
C GLY A 71 7.63 9.00 19.19
N LYS A 72 6.70 9.98 19.18
CA LYS A 72 5.30 9.77 19.57
C LYS A 72 4.40 9.72 18.34
N SER A 73 3.23 9.13 18.55
CA SER A 73 2.20 8.97 17.52
C SER A 73 0.90 9.65 17.95
N VAL A 74 0.17 10.18 16.98
CA VAL A 74 -1.19 10.71 17.15
C VAL A 74 -2.11 10.11 16.09
N SER A 75 -3.36 9.91 16.47
CA SER A 75 -4.39 9.36 15.58
C SER A 75 -5.45 10.41 15.26
N PHE A 76 -5.88 10.46 14.00
CA PHE A 76 -6.97 11.29 13.50
C PHE A 76 -8.11 10.39 13.07
N LYS A 77 -9.22 10.42 13.81
CA LYS A 77 -10.45 9.76 13.40
C LYS A 77 -11.15 10.65 12.38
N LEU A 78 -11.28 10.17 11.16
CA LEU A 78 -11.98 10.88 10.09
C LEU A 78 -13.50 10.62 10.21
N PRO A 79 -14.33 11.40 9.51
CA PRO A 79 -15.77 11.18 9.51
C PRO A 79 -16.09 9.76 9.03
N ASP A 80 -17.18 9.20 9.54
CA ASP A 80 -17.68 7.96 8.97
C ASP A 80 -18.28 8.28 7.60
N SER A 81 -17.99 7.46 6.60
CA SER A 81 -18.56 7.64 5.26
C SER A 81 -19.17 6.35 4.75
N GLU A 82 -20.44 6.48 4.37
CA GLU A 82 -21.25 5.37 3.88
C GLU A 82 -21.27 5.35 2.35
N GLY A 83 -20.84 4.25 1.74
CA GLY A 83 -20.83 4.14 0.30
C GLY A 83 -20.22 2.86 -0.24
N SER A 84 -20.55 2.54 -1.49
CA SER A 84 -20.05 1.38 -2.22
C SER A 84 -19.38 1.74 -3.54
N LYS A 85 -19.17 3.04 -3.77
CA LYS A 85 -18.59 3.61 -4.98
C LYS A 85 -17.15 4.01 -4.71
N LYS A 86 -16.32 4.02 -5.75
CA LYS A 86 -14.98 4.61 -5.69
C LYS A 86 -15.09 6.04 -5.14
N SER A 87 -14.43 6.29 -4.01
CA SER A 87 -14.40 7.61 -3.39
C SER A 87 -13.43 8.49 -4.17
N ARG A 88 -13.90 9.65 -4.64
CA ARG A 88 -13.02 10.70 -5.20
C ARG A 88 -12.47 11.62 -4.11
N GLN A 89 -12.72 11.30 -2.84
CA GLN A 89 -12.32 12.12 -1.71
C GLN A 89 -10.92 11.70 -1.27
N ILE A 90 -10.05 12.69 -1.15
CA ILE A 90 -8.65 12.53 -0.76
C ILE A 90 -8.51 12.98 0.69
N VAL A 91 -7.76 12.21 1.47
CA VAL A 91 -7.28 12.63 2.78
C VAL A 91 -5.89 13.21 2.59
N LEU A 92 -5.71 14.52 2.76
CA LEU A 92 -4.40 15.17 2.70
C LEU A 92 -3.81 15.27 4.11
N ILE A 93 -2.56 14.89 4.29
CA ILE A 93 -1.81 15.02 5.54
C ILE A 93 -0.59 15.89 5.28
N GLU A 94 -0.43 16.94 6.06
CA GLU A 94 0.70 17.86 6.00
C GLU A 94 1.36 17.93 7.38
N ALA A 95 2.68 17.80 7.43
CA ALA A 95 3.47 17.78 8.65
C ALA A 95 4.61 18.80 8.57
N SER A 96 4.91 19.45 9.69
CA SER A 96 6.00 20.43 9.77
C SER A 96 7.41 19.81 9.71
N GLN A 97 7.52 18.51 9.94
CA GLN A 97 8.75 17.71 9.91
C GLN A 97 8.46 16.32 9.35
N ASP A 98 9.50 15.54 9.06
CA ASP A 98 9.34 14.20 8.53
C ASP A 98 8.62 13.30 9.55
N VAL A 99 7.56 12.65 9.09
CA VAL A 99 6.73 11.71 9.83
C VAL A 99 6.56 10.43 9.01
N THR A 100 6.01 9.40 9.62
CA THR A 100 5.49 8.21 8.92
C THR A 100 3.98 8.15 9.10
N VAL A 101 3.25 7.72 8.08
CA VAL A 101 1.78 7.68 8.09
C VAL A 101 1.29 6.27 7.82
N MET A 102 0.29 5.85 8.59
CA MET A 102 -0.48 4.64 8.35
C MET A 102 -1.97 5.00 8.32
N SER A 103 -2.70 4.41 7.37
CA SER A 103 -4.16 4.40 7.40
C SER A 103 -4.63 3.11 8.05
N LEU A 104 -5.61 3.22 8.95
CA LEU A 104 -6.32 2.12 9.56
C LEU A 104 -7.80 2.25 9.20
N ASN A 105 -8.33 1.27 8.49
CA ASN A 105 -9.77 1.14 8.29
C ASN A 105 -10.29 0.05 9.23
N PHE A 106 -11.16 0.40 10.16
CA PHE A 106 -11.67 -0.52 11.18
C PHE A 106 -13.19 -0.65 11.09
N ARG A 107 -13.70 -1.86 11.25
CA ARG A 107 -15.11 -2.23 11.34
C ARG A 107 -15.29 -3.31 12.41
N LYS A 108 -16.53 -3.52 12.87
CA LYS A 108 -16.93 -4.48 13.94
C LYS A 108 -16.21 -5.85 13.90
N TYR A 109 -15.83 -6.33 12.71
CA TYR A 109 -15.13 -7.60 12.53
C TYR A 109 -13.91 -7.53 11.59
N THR A 110 -13.58 -6.38 11.01
CA THR A 110 -12.51 -6.25 10.02
C THR A 110 -11.61 -5.06 10.35
N ALA A 111 -10.30 -5.20 10.12
CA ALA A 111 -9.34 -4.13 10.33
C ALA A 111 -8.28 -4.23 9.24
N ASP A 112 -8.13 -3.18 8.45
CA ASP A 112 -7.07 -3.08 7.44
C ASP A 112 -6.10 -1.97 7.84
N THR A 113 -4.81 -2.23 7.69
CA THR A 113 -3.76 -1.23 7.88
C THR A 113 -2.92 -1.13 6.62
N SER A 114 -2.79 0.08 6.09
CA SER A 114 -1.93 0.35 4.94
C SER A 114 -0.90 1.43 5.29
N VAL A 115 0.34 1.20 4.84
CA VAL A 115 1.39 2.20 4.91
C VAL A 115 1.09 3.27 3.88
N VAL A 116 0.90 4.51 4.33
CA VAL A 116 0.73 5.64 3.44
C VAL A 116 2.11 6.19 3.14
N TYR A 117 2.51 6.06 1.89
CA TYR A 117 3.75 6.65 1.42
C TYR A 117 3.57 8.19 1.28
N PRO A 118 4.61 9.01 1.40
CA PRO A 118 4.51 10.46 1.19
C PRO A 118 4.09 10.81 -0.25
N VAL A 119 3.59 12.03 -0.56
CA VAL A 119 3.14 12.45 -1.92
C VAL A 119 4.19 12.24 -3.00
N LYS A 120 5.47 12.26 -2.61
CA LYS A 120 6.57 11.87 -3.50
C LYS A 120 6.46 10.43 -4.01
N ASP A 121 5.52 9.64 -3.48
CA ASP A 121 5.44 8.21 -3.60
C ASP A 121 3.94 7.65 -3.56
N TRP A 122 3.02 7.77 -4.57
CA TRP A 122 1.68 7.05 -4.63
C TRP A 122 1.18 6.38 -5.98
N GLY A 123 -0.03 5.75 -5.97
CA GLY A 123 -0.97 5.05 -6.92
C GLY A 123 -0.56 3.86 -7.86
N ILE A 124 -1.41 2.90 -8.37
CA ILE A 124 -1.34 2.26 -9.76
C ILE A 124 -2.18 3.17 -10.67
N TYR A 125 -2.41 4.36 -10.17
CA TYR A 125 -1.92 5.52 -10.86
C TYR A 125 -0.42 5.37 -11.06
N VAL A 126 0.01 5.00 -12.26
CA VAL A 126 1.43 5.12 -12.55
C VAL A 126 1.77 6.60 -12.45
N GLN A 127 2.59 6.97 -11.47
CA GLN A 127 2.98 8.35 -11.23
C GLN A 127 4.45 8.53 -11.59
N ALA A 128 4.70 9.48 -12.49
CA ALA A 128 6.04 9.77 -12.94
C ALA A 128 6.70 10.80 -12.01
N SER A 129 7.74 10.40 -11.28
CA SER A 129 8.54 11.35 -10.47
C SER A 129 9.35 12.31 -11.35
N GLN A 130 9.63 11.90 -12.59
CA GLN A 130 10.41 12.61 -13.60
C GLN A 130 9.85 12.27 -14.99
N ASN A 131 10.19 13.07 -16.01
CA ASN A 131 9.86 12.72 -17.39
C ASN A 131 10.44 11.33 -17.73
N THR A 132 9.55 10.39 -18.00
CA THR A 132 9.82 8.95 -18.12
C THR A 132 9.05 8.39 -19.31
N ARG A 133 9.56 7.31 -19.90
CA ARG A 133 8.82 6.53 -20.88
C ARG A 133 8.31 5.26 -20.23
N ILE A 134 6.99 5.18 -20.05
CA ILE A 134 6.35 3.95 -19.60
C ILE A 134 6.09 3.03 -20.79
N THR A 135 6.35 1.74 -20.61
CA THR A 135 5.92 0.68 -21.52
C THR A 135 5.10 -0.33 -20.74
N ILE A 136 3.89 -0.59 -21.21
CA ILE A 136 2.92 -1.50 -20.60
C ILE A 136 2.76 -2.66 -21.58
N ASN A 137 3.02 -3.88 -21.11
CA ASN A 137 2.67 -5.10 -21.81
C ASN A 137 1.48 -5.75 -21.09
N THR A 138 0.38 -5.90 -21.81
CA THR A 138 -0.79 -6.62 -21.34
C THR A 138 -1.12 -7.70 -22.37
N ASN A 139 -1.04 -8.97 -21.98
CA ASN A 139 -1.40 -10.09 -22.86
C ASN A 139 -0.65 -10.08 -24.21
N GLY A 140 0.62 -9.67 -24.20
CA GLY A 140 1.46 -9.52 -25.41
C GLY A 140 1.26 -8.22 -26.18
N GLU A 141 0.22 -7.43 -25.89
CA GLU A 141 0.03 -6.11 -26.48
C GLU A 141 0.90 -5.08 -25.76
N VAL A 142 1.83 -4.49 -26.49
CA VAL A 142 2.79 -3.52 -25.96
C VAL A 142 2.38 -2.11 -26.35
N GLN A 143 2.20 -1.25 -25.35
CA GLN A 143 1.92 0.17 -25.52
C GLN A 143 2.97 1.00 -24.79
N SER A 144 3.38 2.12 -25.40
CA SER A 144 4.33 3.05 -24.78
C SER A 144 3.82 4.46 -24.85
N TYR A 145 3.96 5.19 -23.74
CA TYR A 145 3.51 6.58 -23.63
C TYR A 145 4.57 7.42 -22.92
N PRO A 146 4.75 8.70 -23.31
CA PRO A 146 5.50 9.64 -22.48
C PRO A 146 4.66 10.00 -21.25
N MET A 147 5.32 10.07 -20.10
CA MET A 147 4.73 10.63 -18.88
C MET A 147 5.60 11.78 -18.38
N PHE A 148 4.98 12.93 -18.13
CA PHE A 148 5.64 14.09 -17.55
C PHE A 148 5.74 13.95 -16.03
N ALA A 149 6.71 14.62 -15.41
CA ALA A 149 6.81 14.68 -13.96
C ALA A 149 5.48 15.16 -13.33
N GLY A 150 4.99 14.44 -12.32
CA GLY A 150 3.71 14.69 -11.66
C GLY A 150 2.48 14.19 -12.43
N GLN A 151 2.63 13.65 -13.65
CA GLN A 151 1.52 13.05 -14.39
C GLN A 151 1.14 11.69 -13.81
N SER A 152 -0.17 11.43 -13.74
CA SER A 152 -0.75 10.16 -13.31
C SER A 152 -1.40 9.45 -14.50
N LEU A 153 -1.24 8.13 -14.58
CA LEU A 153 -1.94 7.26 -15.53
C LEU A 153 -2.74 6.21 -14.77
N GLU A 154 -4.06 6.27 -14.86
CA GLU A 154 -4.94 5.22 -14.32
C GLU A 154 -4.95 4.02 -15.26
N LEU A 155 -4.70 2.84 -14.70
CA LEU A 155 -4.79 1.56 -15.41
C LEU A 155 -5.89 0.70 -14.82
N TYR A 156 -6.66 0.05 -15.69
CA TYR A 156 -7.70 -0.89 -15.29
C TYR A 156 -7.15 -2.31 -15.29
N SER A 157 -7.43 -3.06 -14.23
CA SER A 157 -7.10 -4.49 -14.15
C SER A 157 -7.66 -5.24 -15.36
N GLN A 158 -6.82 -6.06 -15.98
CA GLN A 158 -7.16 -6.87 -17.15
C GLN A 158 -7.26 -8.36 -16.78
N TRP A 159 -7.65 -8.64 -15.53
CA TRP A 159 -7.74 -10.01 -15.00
C TRP A 159 -8.45 -10.96 -15.98
N PRO A 160 -7.91 -12.19 -16.20
CA PRO A 160 -6.75 -12.77 -15.53
C PRO A 160 -5.39 -12.39 -16.14
N HIS A 161 -5.32 -11.47 -17.11
CA HIS A 161 -4.06 -11.11 -17.75
C HIS A 161 -3.23 -10.18 -16.86
N ALA A 162 -1.99 -10.58 -16.60
CA ALA A 162 -1.02 -9.75 -15.89
C ALA A 162 -0.59 -8.55 -16.76
N MET A 163 -0.41 -7.40 -16.11
CA MET A 163 0.20 -6.22 -16.72
C MET A 163 1.68 -6.16 -16.31
N TYR A 164 2.58 -6.10 -17.27
CA TYR A 164 4.01 -5.89 -17.04
C TYR A 164 4.41 -4.47 -17.42
N LEU A 165 4.87 -3.71 -16.43
CA LEU A 165 5.23 -2.31 -16.59
C LEU A 165 6.74 -2.16 -16.54
N THR A 166 7.29 -1.46 -17.53
CA THR A 166 8.70 -1.06 -17.55
C THR A 166 8.81 0.45 -17.76
N PHE A 167 9.86 1.02 -17.19
CA PHE A 167 10.08 2.46 -17.14
C PHE A 167 11.58 2.73 -17.05
N ASP A 168 12.02 3.83 -17.65
CA ASP A 168 13.44 4.21 -17.68
C ASP A 168 13.85 5.07 -16.48
N LYS A 169 12.88 5.65 -15.75
CA LYS A 169 13.09 6.43 -14.51
C LYS A 169 12.03 6.12 -13.47
N GLY A 170 12.33 6.48 -12.21
CA GLY A 170 11.49 6.18 -11.05
C GLY A 170 10.02 6.56 -11.25
N ILE A 171 9.16 5.55 -11.13
CA ILE A 171 7.70 5.68 -11.05
C ILE A 171 7.21 5.05 -9.75
N GLN A 172 5.93 5.24 -9.45
CA GLN A 172 5.23 4.44 -8.46
C GLN A 172 3.99 3.73 -9.01
N VAL A 173 3.68 2.60 -8.37
CA VAL A 173 2.55 1.70 -8.60
C VAL A 173 1.88 1.33 -7.23
N LEU A 174 0.54 1.39 -7.12
CA LEU A 174 -0.34 1.15 -5.94
C LEU A 174 -1.71 0.55 -6.34
N PHE A 175 -1.98 -0.68 -5.97
CA PHE A 175 -3.26 -1.29 -6.27
C PHE A 175 -4.36 -0.80 -5.35
N GLU A 176 -5.34 -0.12 -5.95
CA GLU A 176 -6.59 0.25 -5.30
C GLU A 176 -7.69 -0.72 -5.73
N PHE A 177 -8.14 -1.56 -4.81
CA PHE A 177 -9.31 -2.39 -4.98
C PHE A 177 -10.53 -1.69 -4.38
N ASN A 178 -11.52 -1.45 -5.22
CA ASN A 178 -12.83 -0.98 -4.80
C ASN A 178 -13.84 -2.06 -5.18
N ARG A 179 -14.41 -2.77 -4.21
CA ARG A 179 -15.58 -3.69 -4.27
C ARG A 179 -15.93 -4.28 -5.66
N GLY A 180 -15.97 -5.61 -5.76
CA GLY A 180 -16.63 -6.30 -6.89
C GLY A 180 -18.17 -6.19 -6.86
N SER A 181 -18.82 -6.07 -8.02
CA SER A 181 -20.29 -6.18 -8.18
C SER A 181 -20.61 -7.47 -8.98
N ASN A 182 -21.48 -8.39 -8.56
CA ASN A 182 -22.95 -8.22 -8.54
C ASN A 182 -23.71 -9.20 -7.61
N ASP A 183 -23.05 -10.04 -6.81
CA ASP A 183 -23.76 -10.99 -5.95
C ASP A 183 -23.86 -10.51 -4.51
N ALA A 184 -25.06 -10.64 -3.93
CA ALA A 184 -25.42 -10.11 -2.61
C ALA A 184 -24.75 -10.84 -1.43
N LEU A 185 -23.88 -11.82 -1.70
CA LEU A 185 -23.31 -12.72 -0.69
C LEU A 185 -21.77 -12.60 -0.53
N ASP A 186 -21.06 -11.99 -1.48
CA ASP A 186 -19.59 -11.84 -1.41
C ASP A 186 -19.20 -10.36 -1.27
N PHE A 187 -19.04 -9.91 -0.02
CA PHE A 187 -18.55 -8.57 0.30
C PHE A 187 -17.03 -8.60 0.46
N TYR A 188 -16.32 -7.95 -0.46
CA TYR A 188 -14.90 -7.64 -0.30
C TYR A 188 -14.73 -6.18 0.13
N ASP A 189 -14.02 -5.96 1.23
CA ASP A 189 -13.67 -4.63 1.70
C ASP A 189 -12.69 -3.95 0.71
N PRO A 190 -12.80 -2.63 0.49
CA PRO A 190 -11.85 -1.92 -0.34
C PRO A 190 -10.49 -1.88 0.35
N PHE A 191 -9.42 -2.02 -0.43
CA PHE A 191 -8.05 -1.96 0.08
C PHE A 191 -7.13 -1.21 -0.87
N LEU A 192 -6.04 -0.67 -0.32
CA LEU A 192 -5.00 0.05 -1.06
C LEU A 192 -3.63 -0.51 -0.67
N MET A 193 -2.87 -1.00 -1.66
CA MET A 193 -1.53 -1.57 -1.45
C MET A 193 -0.49 -0.96 -2.39
N THR A 194 0.78 -0.93 -1.98
CA THR A 194 1.90 -0.54 -2.87
C THR A 194 2.41 -1.74 -3.66
N ILE A 195 2.67 -1.58 -4.95
CA ILE A 195 3.33 -2.58 -5.78
C ILE A 195 4.80 -2.20 -5.93
N LEU A 196 5.67 -3.01 -5.35
CA LEU A 196 7.12 -2.81 -5.39
C LEU A 196 7.70 -3.26 -6.75
N PRO A 197 8.78 -2.62 -7.23
CA PRO A 197 9.49 -3.12 -8.40
C PRO A 197 10.13 -4.49 -8.11
N THR A 198 10.26 -5.32 -9.13
CA THR A 198 10.69 -6.73 -8.98
C THR A 198 12.12 -6.89 -8.43
N ASN A 199 12.96 -5.85 -8.50
CA ASN A 199 14.30 -5.84 -7.90
C ASN A 199 14.29 -5.68 -6.37
N HIS A 200 13.13 -5.43 -5.75
CA HIS A 200 12.94 -5.43 -4.30
C HIS A 200 12.32 -6.72 -3.77
N PHE A 201 12.00 -7.69 -4.63
CA PHE A 201 11.47 -8.97 -4.18
C PHE A 201 12.56 -9.76 -3.44
N GLY A 202 12.22 -10.23 -2.25
CA GLY A 202 13.02 -11.18 -1.48
C GLY A 202 12.80 -12.63 -1.93
N THR A 203 13.68 -13.51 -1.45
CA THR A 203 13.63 -14.96 -1.71
C THR A 203 12.85 -15.75 -0.64
N SER A 204 12.36 -15.08 0.42
CA SER A 204 11.64 -15.72 1.53
C SER A 204 10.72 -14.70 2.21
N TYR A 205 9.52 -15.15 2.57
CA TYR A 205 8.51 -14.35 3.26
C TYR A 205 7.88 -15.18 4.37
N SER A 206 7.44 -14.51 5.44
CA SER A 206 6.53 -15.09 6.43
C SER A 206 5.16 -14.50 6.21
N LEU A 207 4.14 -15.36 6.10
CA LEU A 207 2.76 -14.96 5.87
C LEU A 207 1.93 -15.49 7.04
N GLU A 208 1.05 -14.65 7.57
CA GLU A 208 0.10 -15.03 8.61
C GLU A 208 -1.30 -14.79 8.04
N GLY A 209 -2.08 -15.86 8.00
CA GLY A 209 -3.49 -15.76 7.63
C GLY A 209 -4.30 -15.24 8.81
N GLN A 210 -5.37 -14.51 8.53
CA GLN A 210 -6.32 -14.08 9.55
C GLN A 210 -7.42 -15.13 9.72
N ASP A 211 -7.66 -15.54 10.98
CA ASP A 211 -8.76 -16.45 11.34
C ASP A 211 -10.11 -15.84 10.95
N ASP A 212 -11.01 -16.68 10.45
CA ASP A 212 -12.35 -16.32 9.95
C ASP A 212 -12.39 -15.51 8.63
N PHE A 213 -11.25 -15.38 7.92
CA PHE A 213 -11.16 -14.74 6.60
C PHE A 213 -10.73 -15.69 5.48
N TYR A 214 -11.15 -15.38 4.25
CA TYR A 214 -10.55 -15.95 3.05
C TYR A 214 -9.19 -15.31 2.80
N ASN A 215 -8.14 -16.05 3.11
CA ASN A 215 -6.76 -15.64 2.87
C ASN A 215 -6.33 -16.08 1.47
N ASN A 216 -5.92 -15.14 0.63
CA ASN A 216 -5.38 -15.42 -0.70
C ASN A 216 -3.92 -14.94 -0.79
N ILE A 217 -3.10 -15.67 -1.52
CA ILE A 217 -1.72 -15.27 -1.81
C ILE A 217 -1.52 -15.18 -3.32
N ILE A 218 -0.85 -14.12 -3.77
CA ILE A 218 -0.35 -14.01 -5.15
C ILE A 218 1.17 -14.16 -5.09
N VAL A 219 1.68 -15.21 -5.72
CA VAL A 219 3.10 -15.49 -5.81
C VAL A 219 3.60 -15.05 -7.18
N VAL A 220 4.65 -14.21 -7.20
CA VAL A 220 5.35 -13.82 -8.42
C VAL A 220 6.80 -14.24 -8.30
N THR A 221 7.29 -15.00 -9.29
CA THR A 221 8.69 -15.47 -9.33
C THR A 221 9.20 -15.53 -10.75
N ARG A 222 10.51 -15.67 -10.94
CA ARG A 222 11.07 -15.90 -12.27
C ARG A 222 10.61 -17.26 -12.77
N THR A 223 10.30 -17.35 -14.06
CA THR A 223 9.86 -18.60 -14.69
C THR A 223 10.90 -19.72 -14.53
N ASN A 224 12.18 -19.39 -14.46
CA ASN A 224 13.25 -20.37 -14.28
C ASN A 224 13.43 -20.84 -12.83
N ASP A 225 12.78 -20.19 -11.85
CA ASP A 225 12.92 -20.49 -10.42
C ASP A 225 11.66 -21.16 -9.84
N LEU A 226 10.73 -21.59 -10.70
CA LEU A 226 9.43 -22.12 -10.29
C LEU A 226 9.53 -23.41 -9.47
N ASP A 227 10.53 -24.24 -9.75
CA ASP A 227 10.79 -25.50 -9.05
C ASP A 227 11.37 -25.29 -7.63
N GLY A 228 11.89 -24.09 -7.34
CA GLY A 228 12.44 -23.71 -6.04
C GLY A 228 11.42 -23.21 -5.01
N ILE A 229 10.14 -23.06 -5.36
CA ILE A 229 9.13 -22.49 -4.47
C ILE A 229 8.67 -23.50 -3.42
N THR A 230 8.80 -23.13 -2.15
CA THR A 230 8.35 -23.92 -1.00
C THR A 230 7.44 -23.11 -0.06
N ILE A 231 6.42 -23.75 0.51
CA ILE A 231 5.62 -23.23 1.64
C ILE A 231 5.71 -24.26 2.77
N ASP A 232 6.09 -23.84 3.97
CA ASP A 232 6.30 -24.72 5.13
C ASP A 232 7.10 -25.99 4.79
N PRO A 233 8.40 -25.80 4.51
CA PRO A 233 9.29 -26.67 3.73
C PRO A 233 8.78 -27.51 2.54
N LYS A 234 7.50 -27.43 2.15
CA LYS A 234 6.91 -28.29 1.13
C LYS A 234 7.00 -27.63 -0.25
N PRO A 235 7.56 -28.29 -1.26
CA PRO A 235 7.55 -27.80 -2.64
C PRO A 235 6.14 -27.57 -3.16
N GLN A 236 5.92 -26.47 -3.89
CA GLN A 236 4.59 -26.07 -4.36
C GLN A 236 4.43 -26.04 -5.89
N PHE A 237 5.48 -26.41 -6.64
CA PHE A 237 5.51 -26.29 -8.09
C PHE A 237 4.29 -26.92 -8.79
N THR A 238 3.82 -28.07 -8.31
CA THR A 238 2.67 -28.79 -8.89
C THR A 238 1.31 -28.34 -8.37
N ASN A 239 1.27 -27.58 -7.26
CA ASN A 239 0.03 -27.17 -6.60
C ASN A 239 -0.49 -25.85 -7.15
N PHE A 240 0.40 -25.02 -7.69
CA PHE A 240 0.06 -23.76 -8.31
C PHE A 240 -0.27 -23.92 -9.80
N LYS A 241 -1.33 -23.23 -10.24
CA LYS A 241 -1.60 -23.02 -11.67
C LYS A 241 -0.84 -21.79 -12.16
N TRP A 242 0.42 -22.00 -12.51
CA TRP A 242 1.29 -20.91 -12.98
C TRP A 242 0.86 -20.34 -14.32
N GLN A 243 0.89 -19.01 -14.41
CA GLN A 243 0.67 -18.24 -15.61
C GLN A 243 1.92 -17.42 -15.92
N LYS A 244 2.43 -17.50 -17.16
CA LYS A 244 3.55 -16.67 -17.59
C LYS A 244 3.08 -15.22 -17.77
N VAL A 245 3.88 -14.27 -17.33
CA VAL A 245 3.63 -12.84 -17.56
C VAL A 245 4.28 -12.46 -18.90
N ASP A 246 3.46 -12.07 -19.87
CA ASP A 246 3.92 -11.76 -21.22
C ASP A 246 4.95 -10.64 -21.27
N GLY A 247 5.96 -10.82 -22.13
CA GLY A 247 7.07 -9.88 -22.28
C GLY A 247 8.03 -9.80 -21.09
N SER A 248 7.96 -10.76 -20.16
CA SER A 248 8.84 -10.82 -19.00
C SER A 248 9.37 -12.24 -18.75
N ASP A 249 10.36 -12.32 -17.87
CA ASP A 249 10.91 -13.58 -17.34
C ASP A 249 10.17 -14.06 -16.08
N PHE A 250 9.01 -13.48 -15.78
CA PHE A 250 8.22 -13.77 -14.58
C PHE A 250 7.00 -14.64 -14.89
N SER A 251 6.59 -15.39 -13.89
CA SER A 251 5.32 -16.10 -13.83
C SER A 251 4.64 -15.79 -12.50
N TRP A 252 3.31 -15.92 -12.47
CA TRP A 252 2.52 -15.72 -11.27
C TRP A 252 1.52 -16.86 -11.04
N ALA A 253 1.12 -17.04 -9.79
CA ALA A 253 0.04 -17.94 -9.41
C ALA A 253 -0.70 -17.40 -8.18
N GLU A 254 -1.94 -17.84 -8.00
CA GLU A 254 -2.80 -17.52 -6.86
C GLU A 254 -3.17 -18.81 -6.11
N MET A 255 -3.30 -18.72 -4.79
CA MET A 255 -3.80 -19.78 -3.90
C MET A 255 -4.65 -19.18 -2.79
#